data_AF-A0A6L7TTH7-F1
#
_entry.id   AF-A0A6L7TTH7-F1
#
_cell.length_a   1.000
_cell.length_b   1.000
_cell.length_c   1.000
_cell.angle_alpha   90.00
_cell.angle_beta   90.00
_cell.angle_gamma   90.00
#
_symmetry.space_group_name_H-M   'P 1'
#
loop_
_entity.id
_entity.type
_entity.pdbx_description
1 polymer ?
#
loop_
_entity_poly.entity_id
_entity_poly.type
_entity_poly.pdbx_seq_one_letter_code
_entity_poly.pdbx_strand_id
1 'polypeptide(L)'
;MTATNIHTPWGWPQDIEELAEGVWRVSTAGHGGLKLSQERWEDLPDVVRDTMLNPSFAEEDCEEPIVRTLLGLGDEMERDLALKIAGYFDRYAPALPYLRNEGGSP
;
A
#
# COMPACT_ATOMS: atom_id res chain seq x y z
N MET A 1 -19.33 -1.00 6.21
CA MET A 1 -19.13 -2.37 6.72
C MET A 1 -18.55 -2.25 8.12
N THR A 2 -19.14 -2.84 9.15
CA THR A 2 -18.56 -2.84 10.50
C THR A 2 -17.41 -3.85 10.56
N ALA A 3 -16.25 -3.42 11.06
CA ALA A 3 -14.92 -4.06 10.94
C ALA A 3 -14.76 -5.46 11.60
N THR A 4 -15.82 -6.08 12.10
CA THR A 4 -15.74 -7.25 13.00
C THR A 4 -15.42 -8.58 12.30
N ASN A 5 -15.24 -8.61 10.98
CA ASN A 5 -15.01 -9.86 10.24
C ASN A 5 -14.00 -9.73 9.09
N ILE A 6 -12.88 -9.05 9.34
CA ILE A 6 -11.76 -9.02 8.40
C ILE A 6 -11.01 -10.36 8.49
N HIS A 7 -10.94 -11.08 7.38
CA HIS A 7 -10.10 -12.28 7.27
C HIS A 7 -8.80 -11.91 6.57
N THR A 8 -7.67 -11.94 7.29
CA THR A 8 -6.37 -11.52 6.75
C THR A 8 -5.63 -12.71 6.10
N PRO A 9 -4.65 -12.45 5.21
CA PRO A 9 -3.74 -13.48 4.70
C PRO A 9 -2.89 -14.14 5.80
N TRP A 10 -2.73 -13.45 6.94
CA TRP A 10 -1.90 -13.87 8.07
C TRP A 10 -2.69 -14.57 9.19
N GLY A 11 -3.98 -14.84 8.96
CA GLY A 11 -4.89 -15.48 9.90
C GLY A 11 -5.90 -14.52 10.52
N TRP A 12 -6.40 -14.89 11.69
CA TRP A 12 -7.40 -14.08 12.41
C TRP A 12 -6.76 -12.84 13.03
N PRO A 13 -7.23 -11.63 12.70
CA PRO A 13 -6.71 -10.41 13.31
C PRO A 13 -7.04 -10.40 14.80
N GLN A 14 -6.06 -9.99 15.61
CA GLN A 14 -6.19 -9.80 17.04
C GLN A 14 -6.56 -8.36 17.37
N ASP A 15 -6.00 -7.42 16.60
CA ASP A 15 -6.33 -6.00 16.67
C ASP A 15 -6.76 -5.49 15.28
N ILE A 16 -7.75 -4.61 15.29
CA ILE A 16 -8.27 -3.92 14.11
C ILE A 16 -8.52 -2.46 14.50
N GLU A 17 -7.85 -1.54 13.80
CA GLU A 17 -7.99 -0.10 13.98
C GLU A 17 -8.37 0.54 12.64
N GLU A 18 -9.45 1.31 12.60
CA GLU A 18 -9.78 2.10 11.42
C GLU A 18 -8.98 3.40 11.43
N LEU A 19 -8.01 3.54 10.51
CA LEU A 19 -7.15 4.71 10.40
C LEU A 19 -7.83 5.84 9.64
N ALA A 20 -8.63 5.48 8.64
CA ALA A 20 -9.43 6.37 7.82
C ALA A 20 -10.60 5.59 7.21
N GLU A 21 -11.57 6.29 6.64
CA GLU A 21 -12.70 5.65 5.97
C GLU A 21 -12.23 4.67 4.89
N GLY A 22 -12.52 3.39 5.11
CA GLY A 22 -12.15 2.31 4.19
C GLY A 22 -10.71 1.81 4.34
N VAL A 23 -9.97 2.22 5.37
CA VAL A 23 -8.59 1.78 5.63
C VAL A 23 -8.45 1.33 7.07
N TRP A 24 -8.13 0.04 7.26
CA TRP A 24 -7.94 -0.55 8.56
C TRP A 24 -6.50 -1.03 8.73
N ARG A 25 -5.87 -0.69 9.85
CA ARG A 25 -4.70 -1.41 10.33
C ARG A 25 -5.17 -2.70 11.00
N VAL A 26 -4.57 -3.81 10.63
CA VAL A 26 -4.83 -5.12 11.22
C VAL A 26 -3.52 -5.75 11.68
N SER A 27 -3.54 -6.44 12.81
CA SER A 27 -2.38 -7.19 13.29
C SER A 27 -2.76 -8.52 13.89
N THR A 28 -1.85 -9.47 13.75
CA THR A 28 -1.84 -10.79 14.36
C THR A 28 -0.60 -10.91 15.26
N ALA A 29 -0.37 -12.07 15.86
CA ALA A 29 0.78 -12.28 16.74
C ALA A 29 2.14 -12.23 16.02
N GLY A 30 2.16 -12.36 14.68
CA GLY A 30 3.40 -12.44 13.91
C GLY A 30 3.45 -11.63 12.61
N HIS A 31 2.35 -11.01 12.19
CA HIS A 31 2.28 -10.15 11.01
C HIS A 31 1.15 -9.13 11.15
N GLY A 32 1.23 -8.04 10.41
CA GLY A 32 0.18 -7.04 10.26
C GLY A 32 0.23 -6.32 8.92
N GLY A 33 -0.57 -5.27 8.84
CA GLY A 33 -0.58 -4.39 7.68
C GLY A 33 -1.87 -3.61 7.53
N LEU A 34 -2.12 -3.13 6.31
CA LEU A 34 -3.34 -2.42 5.96
C LEU A 34 -4.31 -3.31 5.20
N LYS A 35 -5.58 -3.30 5.62
CA LYS A 35 -6.72 -3.74 4.82
C LYS A 35 -7.39 -2.52 4.19
N LEU A 36 -7.54 -2.55 2.87
CA LEU A 36 -8.28 -1.56 2.09
C LEU A 36 -9.71 -2.05 1.77
N SER A 37 -10.66 -1.12 1.78
CA SER A 37 -11.95 -1.32 1.11
C SER A 37 -11.75 -1.49 -0.40
N GLN A 38 -12.78 -1.96 -1.11
CA GLN A 38 -12.70 -2.07 -2.57
C GLN A 38 -12.43 -0.70 -3.22
N GLU A 39 -13.09 0.35 -2.72
CA GLU A 39 -12.90 1.73 -3.18
C GLU A 39 -11.46 2.21 -2.97
N ARG A 40 -10.90 2.03 -1.77
CA ARG A 40 -9.51 2.41 -1.48
C ARG A 40 -8.48 1.58 -2.23
N TRP A 41 -8.81 0.33 -2.53
CA TRP A 41 -8.00 -0.51 -3.39
C TRP A 41 -8.00 0.01 -4.84
N GLU A 42 -9.15 0.42 -5.37
CA GLU A 42 -9.29 0.97 -6.71
C GLU A 42 -8.65 2.36 -6.86
N ASP A 43 -8.56 3.13 -5.77
CA ASP A 43 -7.81 4.40 -5.73
C ASP A 43 -6.29 4.21 -5.95
N LEU A 44 -5.75 3.00 -5.75
CA LEU A 44 -4.33 2.73 -5.95
C LEU A 44 -3.97 2.67 -7.46
N PRO A 45 -2.83 3.26 -7.87
CA PRO A 45 -2.31 3.10 -9.23
C PRO A 45 -2.14 1.63 -9.63
N ASP A 46 -2.40 1.29 -10.89
CA ASP A 46 -2.29 -0.09 -11.42
C ASP A 46 -0.93 -0.72 -11.08
N VAL A 47 0.17 0.03 -11.27
CA VAL A 47 1.53 -0.44 -10.96
C VAL A 47 1.72 -0.85 -9.50
N VAL A 48 1.01 -0.21 -8.57
CA VAL A 48 1.07 -0.57 -7.14
C VAL A 48 0.22 -1.80 -6.90
N ARG A 49 -1.00 -1.84 -7.46
CA ARG A 49 -1.89 -3.00 -7.34
C ARG A 49 -1.25 -4.28 -7.88
N ASP A 50 -0.53 -4.19 -9.00
CA ASP A 50 0.16 -5.32 -9.63
C ASP A 50 1.34 -5.84 -8.81
N THR A 51 1.91 -5.02 -7.91
CA THR A 51 3.01 -5.42 -7.02
C THR A 51 2.55 -6.01 -5.69
N MET A 52 1.27 -5.88 -5.35
CA MET A 52 0.74 -6.35 -4.06
C MET A 52 0.62 -7.87 -4.04
N LEU A 53 1.21 -8.51 -3.01
CA LEU A 53 1.14 -9.97 -2.86
C LEU A 53 -0.27 -10.48 -2.57
N ASN A 54 -1.11 -9.64 -1.93
CA ASN A 54 -2.47 -9.99 -1.57
C ASN A 54 -3.43 -8.86 -1.97
N PRO A 55 -4.49 -9.14 -2.76
CA PRO A 55 -5.45 -8.12 -3.15
C PRO A 55 -6.06 -7.40 -1.94
N SER A 56 -5.97 -6.07 -1.93
CA SER A 56 -6.46 -5.20 -0.86
C SER A 56 -5.80 -5.40 0.52
N PHE A 57 -4.68 -6.12 0.62
CA PHE A 57 -3.89 -6.23 1.85
C PHE A 57 -2.44 -5.83 1.59
N ALA A 58 -1.96 -4.80 2.29
CA ALA A 58 -0.58 -4.32 2.22
C ALA A 58 0.16 -4.78 3.47
N GLU A 59 1.22 -5.58 3.33
CA GLU A 59 1.97 -6.16 4.45
C GLU A 59 2.89 -5.11 5.10
N GLU A 60 3.03 -5.18 6.43
CA GLU A 60 3.67 -4.12 7.24
C GLU A 60 5.14 -3.83 6.88
N ASP A 61 5.89 -4.84 6.43
CA ASP A 61 7.33 -4.72 6.10
C ASP A 61 7.57 -4.53 4.59
N CYS A 62 6.53 -4.71 3.77
CA CYS A 62 6.63 -4.65 2.32
C CYS A 62 5.79 -3.50 1.72
N GLU A 63 4.49 -3.71 1.55
CA GLU A 63 3.65 -2.79 0.77
C GLU A 63 3.04 -1.65 1.60
N GLU A 64 2.85 -1.83 2.91
CA GLU A 64 2.21 -0.83 3.78
C GLU A 64 2.84 0.56 3.65
N PRO A 65 4.17 0.75 3.73
CA PRO A 65 4.76 2.08 3.65
C PRO A 65 4.40 2.82 2.36
N ILE A 66 4.33 2.11 1.23
CA ILE A 66 3.98 2.67 -0.07
C ILE A 66 2.49 3.06 -0.08
N VAL A 67 1.61 2.15 0.35
CA VAL A 67 0.16 2.38 0.38
C VAL A 67 -0.20 3.51 1.34
N ARG A 68 0.38 3.54 2.54
CA ARG A 68 0.19 4.60 3.53
C ARG A 68 0.57 5.97 2.98
N THR A 69 1.70 6.04 2.28
CA THR A 69 2.20 7.24 1.61
C THR A 69 1.22 7.73 0.53
N LEU A 70 0.76 6.84 -0.34
CA LEU A 70 -0.17 7.18 -1.43
C LEU A 70 -1.56 7.63 -0.93
N LEU A 71 -2.04 7.03 0.17
CA LEU A 71 -3.30 7.40 0.79
C LEU A 71 -3.19 8.63 1.71
N GLY A 72 -1.98 9.19 1.87
CA GLY A 72 -1.74 10.36 2.72
C GLY A 72 -2.01 10.10 4.21
N LEU A 73 -1.88 8.85 4.64
CA LEU A 73 -2.08 8.39 6.03
C LEU A 73 -0.83 8.54 6.89
N GLY A 74 0.25 9.02 6.29
CA GLY A 74 1.50 9.24 6.98
C GLY A 74 1.53 10.51 7.82
N ASP A 75 2.56 10.63 8.66
CA ASP A 75 2.87 11.89 9.34
C ASP A 75 3.26 13.00 8.33
N GLU A 76 3.51 14.22 8.80
CA GLU A 76 3.83 15.35 7.93
C GLU A 76 5.06 15.07 7.03
N MET A 77 6.04 14.32 7.54
CA MET A 77 7.24 13.94 6.80
C MET A 77 6.94 12.88 5.74
N GLU A 78 6.15 11.87 6.06
CA GLU A 78 5.71 10.84 5.11
C GLU A 78 4.84 11.44 3.99
N ARG A 79 3.99 12.42 4.30
CA ARG A 79 3.19 13.17 3.31
C ARG A 79 4.05 14.06 2.42
N ASP A 80 5.03 14.76 2.99
CA ASP A 80 5.98 15.56 2.22
C ASP A 80 6.85 14.68 1.30
N LEU A 81 7.26 13.50 1.77
CA LEU A 81 7.93 12.50 0.95
C LEU A 81 7.04 11.98 -0.18
N ALA A 82 5.75 11.70 0.09
CA ALA A 82 4.78 11.30 -0.93
C ALA A 82 4.71 12.31 -2.09
N LEU A 83 4.59 13.60 -1.74
CA LEU A 83 4.50 14.70 -2.71
C LEU A 83 5.80 14.86 -3.50
N LYS A 84 6.96 14.69 -2.86
CA LYS A 84 8.26 14.71 -3.52
C LYS A 84 8.44 13.54 -4.47
N ILE A 85 8.01 12.34 -4.10
CA ILE A 85 8.04 11.14 -4.94
C ILE A 85 7.11 11.32 -6.15
N ALA A 86 5.88 11.78 -5.95
CA ALA A 86 4.94 12.05 -7.05
C ALA A 86 5.51 13.08 -8.04
N GLY A 87 6.03 14.22 -7.52
CA GLY A 87 6.68 15.23 -8.35
C GLY A 87 7.98 14.74 -9.02
N TYR A 88 8.66 13.76 -8.43
CA TYR A 88 9.81 13.09 -9.04
C TYR A 88 9.38 12.21 -10.22
N PHE A 89 8.33 11.41 -10.09
CA PHE A 89 7.84 10.57 -11.19
C PHE A 89 7.33 11.41 -12.37
N ASP A 90 6.56 12.47 -12.12
CA ASP A 90 6.11 13.39 -13.17
C ASP A 90 7.28 14.03 -13.95
N ARG A 91 8.41 14.24 -13.27
CA ARG A 91 9.57 14.95 -13.84
C ARG A 91 10.64 14.02 -14.42
N TYR A 92 10.81 12.82 -13.87
CA TYR A 92 11.99 11.97 -14.11
C TYR A 92 11.68 10.52 -14.49
N ALA A 93 10.42 10.07 -14.46
CA ALA A 93 10.06 8.71 -14.92
C ALA A 93 10.62 8.35 -16.33
N PRO A 94 10.71 9.26 -17.31
CA PRO A 94 11.29 8.94 -18.63
C PRO A 94 12.80 8.62 -18.62
N ALA A 95 13.51 8.97 -17.54
CA ALA A 95 14.97 8.94 -17.45
C ALA A 95 15.51 7.87 -16.48
N LEU A 96 14.66 7.04 -15.87
CA LEU A 96 15.11 6.02 -14.92
C LEU A 96 15.63 4.76 -15.64
N PRO A 97 16.95 4.51 -15.63
CA PRO A 97 17.53 3.38 -16.35
C PRO A 97 17.19 2.02 -15.72
N TYR A 98 16.82 1.98 -14.44
CA TYR A 98 16.44 0.74 -13.72
C TYR A 98 14.96 0.33 -13.90
N LEU A 99 14.10 1.20 -14.45
CA LEU A 99 12.73 0.84 -14.83
C LEU A 99 12.62 0.39 -16.29
N ARG A 100 13.70 0.55 -17.08
CA ARG A 100 13.84 -0.10 -18.38
C ARG A 100 14.30 -1.55 -18.17
N ASN A 101 13.41 -2.38 -17.64
CA ASN A 101 13.54 -3.82 -17.88
C ASN A 101 13.18 -4.09 -19.35
N GLU A 102 14.13 -3.82 -20.25
CA GLU A 102 14.21 -4.59 -21.48
C GLU A 102 14.77 -5.96 -21.11
N GLY A 103 13.92 -6.76 -20.45
CA GLY A 103 14.16 -8.17 -20.22
C GLY A 103 13.97 -8.93 -21.52
N GLY A 104 14.97 -8.88 -22.39
CA GLY A 104 15.24 -10.00 -23.29
C GLY A 104 15.65 -11.20 -22.44
N SER A 105 14.90 -12.30 -22.59
CA SER A 105 15.28 -13.61 -22.05
C SER A 105 16.68 -14.04 -22.50
N PRO A 106 17.47 -14.75 -21.67
CA PRO A 106 18.34 -15.80 -22.17
C PRO A 106 17.52 -17.03 -22.63
#